data_AF-A0A7J2QZZ2-F1
#
_entry.id   AF-A0A7J2QZZ2-F1
#
_cell.length_a   1.000
_cell.length_b   1.000
_cell.length_c   1.000
_cell.angle_alpha   90.00
_cell.angle_beta   90.00
_cell.angle_gamma   90.00
#
_symmetry.space_group_name_H-M   'P 1'
#
loop_
_entity.id
_entity.type
_entity.pdbx_description
1 polymer ?
#
loop_
_entity_poly.entity_id
_entity_poly.type
_entity_poly.pdbx_seq_one_letter_code
_entity_poly.pdbx_strand_id
1 'polypeptide(L)'
;MNLEKIELSSDETHHIYNGRNLYEKTFTSVMSFHSPGIAAVKDEFGAYHIDLNGNSIYQQRFIKTFGFYGGIAAVVDESGWFHINTNGEPQYKEKYEWVGNFQEELCPVRNKNGCYSHIKKNGSLLYDKNYKYVGDFKYGVAVVYDYNGYAQHIDKSGALLHQKSFNELGVFHKGYATAKDNQGAFHINKSGEQLYEDRYKWVEPFYNGSAFVCKKNDEKLIIDEQGRITQEIINQDSPLIQYQLKKHLMGELVGYWKTQIIHSIVELEILDKIKSGKNTFTSLLEASQLPTPSLKMIIQVIKIWDFIEEKNGEYYLNYLGDILTEDHSKSLKYAALMWGEEHYQNMTYLTEP
;
A
#
# COMPACT_ATOMS: atom_id res chain seq x y z
N MET A 1 -16.21 -10.43 -36.16
CA MET A 1 -14.74 -10.40 -35.98
C MET A 1 -14.43 -10.95 -34.59
N ASN A 2 -13.42 -11.80 -34.42
CA ASN A 2 -13.04 -12.25 -33.07
C ASN A 2 -12.15 -11.17 -32.43
N LEU A 3 -12.62 -10.54 -31.35
CA LEU A 3 -11.89 -9.47 -30.65
C LEU A 3 -10.55 -9.95 -30.08
N GLU A 4 -10.46 -11.22 -29.66
CA GLU A 4 -9.22 -11.80 -29.10
C GLU A 4 -8.08 -11.91 -30.12
N LYS A 5 -8.40 -11.80 -31.41
CA LYS A 5 -7.41 -11.80 -32.50
C LYS A 5 -7.00 -10.40 -32.94
N ILE A 6 -7.54 -9.36 -32.30
CA ILE A 6 -7.12 -7.99 -32.55
C ILE A 6 -5.95 -7.71 -31.60
N GLU A 7 -4.81 -7.40 -32.20
CA GLU A 7 -3.57 -7.10 -31.50
C GLU A 7 -3.31 -5.59 -31.56
N LEU A 8 -2.55 -5.08 -30.59
CA LEU A 8 -2.00 -3.73 -30.68
C LEU A 8 -0.75 -3.74 -31.55
N SER A 9 -0.55 -2.68 -32.32
CA SER A 9 0.75 -2.45 -32.96
C SER A 9 1.84 -2.31 -31.89
N SER A 10 3.09 -2.62 -32.24
CA SER A 10 4.22 -2.59 -31.30
C SER A 10 4.49 -1.21 -30.70
N ASP A 11 4.09 -0.15 -31.41
CA ASP A 11 4.16 1.25 -30.98
C ASP A 11 2.86 1.75 -30.34
N GLU A 12 1.86 0.88 -30.20
CA GLU A 12 0.54 1.14 -29.58
C GLU A 12 -0.23 2.30 -30.24
N THR A 13 -0.04 2.54 -31.54
CA THR A 13 -0.71 3.62 -32.30
C THR A 13 -1.95 3.18 -33.07
N HIS A 14 -2.14 1.88 -33.29
CA HIS A 14 -3.29 1.33 -34.01
C HIS A 14 -3.51 -0.15 -33.69
N HIS A 15 -4.60 -0.71 -34.22
CA HIS A 15 -4.97 -2.11 -34.06
C HIS A 15 -4.64 -2.91 -35.32
N ILE A 16 -4.19 -4.15 -35.13
CA ILE A 16 -3.83 -5.10 -36.18
C ILE A 16 -4.77 -6.31 -36.09
N TYR A 17 -5.28 -6.78 -37.23
CA TYR A 17 -6.08 -8.00 -37.32
C TYR A 17 -5.56 -8.87 -38.47
N ASN A 18 -5.14 -10.10 -38.14
CA ASN A 18 -4.51 -11.03 -39.08
C ASN A 18 -3.31 -10.41 -39.85
N GLY A 19 -2.44 -9.68 -39.15
CA GLY A 19 -1.21 -9.10 -39.70
C GLY A 19 -1.40 -7.89 -40.62
N ARG A 20 -2.59 -7.29 -40.64
CA ARG A 20 -2.88 -6.04 -41.36
C ARG A 20 -3.54 -5.03 -40.43
N ASN A 21 -3.33 -3.74 -40.71
CA ASN A 21 -4.02 -2.67 -39.98
C ASN A 21 -5.54 -2.89 -40.08
N LEU A 22 -6.22 -2.84 -38.94
CA LEU A 22 -7.66 -3.04 -38.85
C LEU A 22 -8.44 -1.91 -39.56
N TYR A 23 -7.88 -0.70 -39.55
CA TYR A 23 -8.37 0.51 -40.20
C TYR A 23 -7.17 1.41 -40.59
N GLU A 24 -7.39 2.43 -41.43
CA GLU A 24 -6.30 3.28 -41.95
C GLU A 24 -5.79 4.33 -40.95
N LYS A 25 -6.67 4.81 -40.05
CA LYS A 25 -6.35 5.88 -39.11
C LYS A 25 -5.31 5.43 -38.08
N THR A 26 -4.39 6.32 -37.70
CA THR A 26 -3.47 6.13 -36.56
C THR A 26 -3.80 7.10 -35.43
N PHE A 27 -3.40 6.74 -34.23
CA PHE A 27 -3.63 7.48 -32.99
C PHE A 27 -2.31 7.68 -32.25
N THR A 28 -2.30 8.60 -31.29
CA THR A 28 -1.15 8.76 -30.39
C THR A 28 -1.04 7.60 -29.40
N SER A 29 -2.16 7.01 -28.99
CA SER A 29 -2.19 5.76 -28.23
C SER A 29 -3.53 5.04 -28.39
N VAL A 30 -3.52 3.71 -28.35
CA VAL A 30 -4.72 2.86 -28.34
C VAL A 30 -4.70 1.86 -27.18
N MET A 31 -5.87 1.46 -26.69
CA MET A 31 -6.06 0.33 -25.79
C MET A 31 -6.85 -0.78 -26.49
N SER A 32 -6.72 -2.02 -26.03
CA SER A 32 -7.39 -3.19 -26.60
C SER A 32 -8.90 -3.00 -26.75
N PHE A 33 -9.46 -3.61 -27.80
CA PHE A 33 -10.90 -3.73 -27.97
C PHE A 33 -11.51 -4.67 -26.91
N HIS A 34 -12.61 -4.23 -26.30
CA HIS A 34 -13.44 -5.04 -25.42
C HIS A 34 -14.86 -5.13 -25.98
N SER A 35 -15.60 -6.20 -25.63
CA SER A 35 -17.01 -6.33 -26.00
C SER A 35 -17.78 -5.07 -25.58
N PRO A 36 -18.55 -4.43 -26.48
CA PRO A 36 -19.09 -4.94 -27.75
C PRO A 36 -18.26 -4.66 -29.02
N GLY A 37 -16.96 -4.40 -28.91
CA GLY A 37 -16.09 -4.00 -30.02
C GLY A 37 -15.74 -2.52 -29.97
N ILE A 38 -15.47 -2.02 -28.76
CA ILE A 38 -15.08 -0.63 -28.51
C ILE A 38 -13.67 -0.59 -27.92
N ALA A 39 -12.85 0.34 -28.39
CA ALA A 39 -11.50 0.59 -27.89
C ALA A 39 -11.34 2.05 -27.45
N ALA A 40 -10.58 2.28 -26.39
CA ALA A 40 -10.16 3.62 -25.97
C ALA A 40 -8.94 4.05 -26.80
N VAL A 41 -8.94 5.29 -27.27
CA VAL A 41 -7.88 5.86 -28.10
C VAL A 41 -7.61 7.30 -27.72
N LYS A 42 -6.46 7.83 -28.13
CA LYS A 42 -6.10 9.23 -27.98
C LYS A 42 -5.47 9.78 -29.24
N ASP A 43 -5.92 10.95 -29.68
CA ASP A 43 -5.26 11.74 -30.72
C ASP A 43 -4.87 13.13 -30.19
N GLU A 44 -4.47 14.03 -31.10
CA GLU A 44 -4.05 15.40 -30.78
C GLU A 44 -5.15 16.25 -30.12
N PHE A 45 -6.43 15.88 -30.29
CA PHE A 45 -7.58 16.58 -29.73
C PHE A 45 -8.06 15.99 -28.40
N GLY A 46 -7.54 14.84 -28.00
CA GLY A 46 -7.86 14.20 -26.72
C GLY A 46 -8.21 12.72 -26.85
N ALA A 47 -8.65 12.16 -25.73
CA ALA A 47 -9.02 10.76 -25.59
C ALA A 47 -10.52 10.53 -25.82
N TYR A 48 -10.87 9.42 -26.45
CA TYR A 48 -12.25 9.02 -26.77
C TYR A 48 -12.30 7.53 -27.11
N HIS A 49 -13.44 7.05 -27.60
CA HIS A 49 -13.63 5.65 -27.98
C HIS A 49 -13.99 5.50 -29.45
N ILE A 50 -13.56 4.39 -30.04
CA ILE A 50 -13.80 4.04 -31.44
C ILE A 50 -14.48 2.68 -31.58
N ASP A 51 -15.18 2.50 -32.71
CA ASP A 51 -15.68 1.21 -33.18
C ASP A 51 -14.59 0.39 -33.89
N LEU A 52 -14.93 -0.81 -34.34
CA LEU A 52 -14.03 -1.71 -35.08
C LEU A 52 -13.56 -1.15 -36.44
N ASN A 53 -14.19 -0.10 -36.95
CA ASN A 53 -13.80 0.57 -38.20
C ASN A 53 -12.88 1.77 -37.93
N GLY A 54 -12.52 2.06 -36.68
CA GLY A 54 -11.72 3.22 -36.30
C GLY A 54 -12.52 4.53 -36.21
N ASN A 55 -13.86 4.45 -36.28
CA ASN A 55 -14.73 5.63 -36.21
C ASN A 55 -15.03 5.99 -34.77
N SER A 56 -15.00 7.28 -34.46
CA SER A 56 -15.42 7.84 -33.17
C SER A 56 -16.89 7.46 -32.91
N ILE A 57 -17.20 6.87 -31.75
CA ILE A 57 -18.58 6.48 -31.42
C ILE A 57 -19.41 7.63 -30.82
N TYR A 58 -18.76 8.75 -30.46
CA TYR A 58 -19.36 10.00 -30.01
C TYR A 58 -18.42 11.19 -30.28
N GLN A 59 -18.87 12.44 -30.09
CA GLN A 59 -18.09 13.64 -30.44
C GLN A 59 -17.20 14.19 -29.30
N GLN A 60 -17.56 13.92 -28.05
CA GLN A 60 -16.87 14.42 -26.87
C GLN A 60 -15.40 13.95 -26.85
N ARG A 61 -14.52 14.77 -26.26
CA ARG A 61 -13.11 14.48 -26.03
C ARG A 61 -12.79 14.67 -24.56
N PHE A 62 -11.93 13.79 -24.06
CA PHE A 62 -11.53 13.72 -22.66
C PHE A 62 -10.01 13.87 -22.53
N ILE A 63 -9.54 14.18 -21.33
CA ILE A 63 -8.10 14.18 -21.04
C ILE A 63 -7.57 12.73 -21.05
N LYS A 64 -8.35 11.79 -20.48
CA LYS A 64 -8.10 10.35 -20.48
C LYS A 64 -9.41 9.56 -20.59
N THR A 65 -9.35 8.39 -21.21
CA THR A 65 -10.42 7.39 -21.25
C THR A 65 -9.85 6.01 -20.94
N PHE A 66 -10.67 5.14 -20.37
CA PHE A 66 -10.33 3.74 -20.07
C PHE A 66 -11.31 2.81 -20.76
N GLY A 67 -10.92 1.55 -20.97
CA GLY A 67 -11.73 0.57 -21.69
C GLY A 67 -13.13 0.39 -21.10
N PHE A 68 -14.09 0.06 -21.97
CA PHE A 68 -15.45 -0.28 -21.57
C PHE A 68 -15.51 -1.67 -20.93
N TYR A 69 -16.14 -1.75 -19.76
CA TYR A 69 -16.50 -2.99 -19.09
C TYR A 69 -17.96 -2.93 -18.66
N GLY A 70 -18.78 -3.89 -19.12
CA GLY A 70 -20.21 -3.90 -18.80
C GLY A 70 -20.98 -2.67 -19.30
N GLY A 71 -20.56 -2.08 -20.43
CA GLY A 71 -21.21 -0.92 -21.05
C GLY A 71 -20.89 0.44 -20.40
N ILE A 72 -19.93 0.46 -19.47
CA ILE A 72 -19.49 1.68 -18.78
C ILE A 72 -17.98 1.84 -18.92
N ALA A 73 -17.51 3.07 -19.10
CA ALA A 73 -16.09 3.43 -19.14
C ALA A 73 -15.79 4.57 -18.17
N ALA A 74 -14.66 4.50 -17.48
CA ALA A 74 -14.13 5.63 -16.72
C ALA A 74 -13.47 6.64 -17.66
N VAL A 75 -13.66 7.92 -17.38
CA VAL A 75 -13.07 9.04 -18.15
C VAL A 75 -12.66 10.17 -17.22
N VAL A 76 -11.79 11.05 -17.73
CA VAL A 76 -11.27 12.23 -17.02
C VAL A 76 -11.43 13.46 -17.89
N ASP A 77 -12.08 14.49 -17.35
CA ASP A 77 -12.09 15.84 -17.90
C ASP A 77 -11.53 16.85 -16.86
N GLU A 78 -11.61 18.15 -17.16
CA GLU A 78 -11.15 19.22 -16.26
C GLU A 78 -11.92 19.26 -14.92
N SER A 79 -13.11 18.68 -14.85
CA SER A 79 -13.94 18.61 -13.65
C SER A 79 -13.61 17.41 -12.74
N GLY A 80 -12.94 16.39 -13.29
CA GLY A 80 -12.48 15.21 -12.55
C GLY A 80 -12.82 13.88 -13.24
N TRP A 81 -12.80 12.80 -12.45
CA TRP A 81 -13.10 11.44 -12.88
C TRP A 81 -14.59 11.11 -12.76
N PHE A 82 -15.12 10.40 -13.74
CA PHE A 82 -16.50 9.90 -13.75
C PHE A 82 -16.67 8.79 -14.80
N HIS A 83 -17.89 8.27 -14.92
CA HIS A 83 -18.21 7.21 -15.85
C HIS A 83 -19.16 7.68 -16.96
N ILE A 84 -18.97 7.15 -18.16
CA ILE A 84 -19.84 7.38 -19.33
C ILE A 84 -20.45 6.07 -19.84
N ASN A 85 -21.58 6.20 -20.54
CA ASN A 85 -22.14 5.12 -21.37
C ASN A 85 -21.47 5.07 -22.76
N THR A 86 -21.87 4.10 -23.59
CA THR A 86 -21.36 3.93 -24.96
C THR A 86 -21.71 5.07 -25.91
N ASN A 87 -22.66 5.94 -25.55
CA ASN A 87 -23.00 7.14 -26.31
C ASN A 87 -22.15 8.36 -25.89
N GLY A 88 -21.22 8.19 -24.94
CA GLY A 88 -20.39 9.29 -24.42
C GLY A 88 -21.06 10.15 -23.36
N GLU A 89 -22.25 9.75 -22.89
CA GLU A 89 -23.03 10.51 -21.93
C GLU A 89 -22.62 10.12 -20.49
N PRO A 90 -22.47 11.09 -19.58
CA PRO A 90 -22.22 10.80 -18.16
C PRO A 90 -23.32 9.92 -17.56
N GLN A 91 -22.93 8.88 -16.82
CA GLN A 91 -23.87 8.00 -16.11
C GLN A 91 -24.54 8.69 -14.91
N TYR A 92 -23.88 9.69 -14.35
CA TYR A 92 -24.30 10.46 -13.19
C TYR A 92 -23.62 11.84 -13.20
N LYS A 93 -24.03 12.75 -12.32
CA LYS A 93 -23.58 14.16 -12.34
C LYS A 93 -22.28 14.37 -11.57
N GLU A 94 -22.07 13.59 -10.52
CA GLU A 94 -20.98 13.69 -9.57
C GLU A 94 -19.62 13.46 -10.26
N LYS A 95 -18.60 14.15 -9.76
CA LYS A 95 -17.22 14.06 -10.23
C LYS A 95 -16.31 13.75 -9.05
N TYR A 96 -15.33 12.89 -9.28
CA TYR A 96 -14.46 12.34 -8.25
C TYR A 96 -12.99 12.68 -8.53
N GLU A 97 -12.15 12.54 -7.51
CA GLU A 97 -10.69 12.64 -7.67
C GLU A 97 -10.12 11.36 -8.31
N TRP A 98 -10.82 10.24 -8.14
CA TRP A 98 -10.53 8.97 -8.79
C TRP A 98 -11.77 8.06 -8.77
N VAL A 99 -11.95 7.24 -9.80
CA VAL A 99 -12.94 6.15 -9.83
C VAL A 99 -12.27 4.84 -10.26
N GLY A 100 -12.70 3.73 -9.67
CA GLY A 100 -12.30 2.39 -10.08
C GLY A 100 -13.23 1.79 -11.13
N ASN A 101 -13.11 0.49 -11.37
CA ASN A 101 -14.00 -0.23 -12.28
C ASN A 101 -15.26 -0.68 -11.54
N PHE A 102 -16.37 -0.82 -12.26
CA PHE A 102 -17.53 -1.51 -11.72
C PHE A 102 -17.26 -3.02 -11.62
N GLN A 103 -17.33 -3.55 -10.40
CA GLN A 103 -17.28 -4.97 -10.10
C GLN A 103 -18.51 -5.35 -9.27
N GLU A 104 -19.21 -6.39 -9.71
CA GLU A 104 -20.47 -6.83 -9.11
C GLU A 104 -21.51 -5.70 -8.88
N GLU A 105 -21.62 -4.80 -9.87
CA GLU A 105 -22.51 -3.63 -9.91
C GLU A 105 -22.14 -2.47 -8.98
N LEU A 106 -20.96 -2.51 -8.36
CA LEU A 106 -20.45 -1.49 -7.43
C LEU A 106 -19.07 -0.99 -7.87
N CYS A 107 -18.75 0.26 -7.59
CA CYS A 107 -17.48 0.88 -7.97
C CYS A 107 -16.87 1.64 -6.78
N PRO A 108 -15.59 1.43 -6.46
CA PRO A 108 -14.89 2.25 -5.48
C PRO A 108 -14.57 3.64 -6.08
N VAL A 109 -14.79 4.69 -5.30
CA VAL A 109 -14.51 6.07 -5.70
C VAL A 109 -13.78 6.81 -4.61
N ARG A 110 -12.97 7.80 -4.99
CA ARG A 110 -12.28 8.71 -4.06
C ARG A 110 -12.72 10.14 -4.29
N ASN A 111 -13.19 10.80 -3.24
CA ASN A 111 -13.57 12.21 -3.30
C ASN A 111 -12.34 13.15 -3.18
N LYS A 112 -12.57 14.45 -3.35
CA LYS A 112 -11.51 15.49 -3.30
C LYS A 112 -10.82 15.62 -1.93
N ASN A 113 -11.44 15.10 -0.87
CA ASN A 113 -10.86 15.06 0.48
C ASN A 113 -10.02 13.79 0.70
N GLY A 114 -9.80 12.97 -0.33
CA GLY A 114 -9.03 11.74 -0.24
C GLY A 114 -9.76 10.60 0.49
N CYS A 115 -11.07 10.71 0.68
CA CYS A 115 -11.88 9.67 1.32
C CYS A 115 -12.50 8.75 0.28
N TYR A 116 -12.60 7.46 0.60
CA TYR A 116 -13.11 6.43 -0.28
C TYR A 116 -14.51 5.94 0.12
N SER A 117 -15.31 5.60 -0.88
CA SER A 117 -16.64 4.98 -0.71
C SER A 117 -16.97 4.14 -1.95
N HIS A 118 -18.13 3.47 -1.92
CA HIS A 118 -18.65 2.73 -3.07
C HIS A 118 -19.89 3.42 -3.64
N ILE A 119 -20.02 3.41 -4.96
CA ILE A 119 -21.22 3.88 -5.68
C ILE A 119 -21.85 2.74 -6.48
N LYS A 120 -23.15 2.89 -6.72
CA LYS A 120 -23.93 2.09 -7.69
C LYS A 120 -23.78 2.69 -9.09
N LYS A 121 -24.21 1.96 -10.12
CA LYS A 121 -24.13 2.41 -11.54
C LYS A 121 -24.80 3.77 -11.81
N ASN A 122 -25.84 4.10 -11.07
CA ASN A 122 -26.54 5.38 -11.16
C ASN A 122 -25.84 6.54 -10.39
N GLY A 123 -24.64 6.31 -9.84
CA GLY A 123 -23.86 7.30 -9.09
C GLY A 123 -24.23 7.43 -7.61
N SER A 124 -25.33 6.83 -7.15
CA SER A 124 -25.70 6.92 -5.73
C SER A 124 -24.71 6.15 -4.86
N LEU A 125 -24.34 6.73 -3.71
CA LEU A 125 -23.54 6.05 -2.69
C LEU A 125 -24.24 4.75 -2.24
N LEU A 126 -23.44 3.71 -2.01
CA LEU A 126 -23.93 2.45 -1.46
C LEU A 126 -24.35 2.59 0.01
N TYR A 127 -23.60 3.39 0.76
CA TYR A 127 -23.73 3.71 2.18
C TYR A 127 -23.12 5.08 2.47
N ASP A 128 -23.49 5.71 3.60
CA ASP A 128 -23.05 7.09 3.92
C ASP A 128 -21.64 7.17 4.52
N LYS A 129 -21.16 6.08 5.12
CA LYS A 129 -19.84 6.03 5.78
C LYS A 129 -18.71 6.16 4.76
N ASN A 130 -17.72 7.00 5.04
CA ASN A 130 -16.47 7.05 4.28
C ASN A 130 -15.36 6.25 4.96
N TYR A 131 -14.40 5.79 4.15
CA TYR A 131 -13.24 5.03 4.58
C TYR A 131 -11.94 5.68 4.12
N LYS A 132 -10.81 5.31 4.72
CA LYS A 132 -9.48 5.76 4.29
C LYS A 132 -9.07 5.09 2.98
N TYR A 133 -9.54 3.87 2.76
CA TYR A 133 -9.42 3.12 1.52
C TYR A 133 -10.55 2.08 1.41
N VAL A 134 -10.99 1.78 0.19
CA VAL A 134 -11.89 0.66 -0.09
C VAL A 134 -11.35 -0.12 -1.30
N GLY A 135 -11.35 -1.45 -1.22
CA GLY A 135 -11.05 -2.33 -2.35
C GLY A 135 -12.32 -2.75 -3.09
N ASP A 136 -12.16 -3.42 -4.24
CA ASP A 136 -13.29 -3.91 -5.03
C ASP A 136 -14.11 -4.97 -4.28
N PHE A 137 -15.41 -5.04 -4.60
CA PHE A 137 -16.27 -6.13 -4.15
C PHE A 137 -15.94 -7.42 -4.91
N LYS A 138 -15.71 -8.50 -4.16
CA LYS A 138 -15.53 -9.85 -4.68
C LYS A 138 -16.30 -10.86 -3.82
N TYR A 139 -17.12 -11.67 -4.46
CA TYR A 139 -18.09 -12.57 -3.82
C TYR A 139 -18.98 -11.86 -2.79
N GLY A 140 -19.38 -10.63 -3.08
CA GLY A 140 -20.21 -9.80 -2.21
C GLY A 140 -19.54 -9.22 -0.96
N VAL A 141 -18.21 -9.31 -0.85
CA VAL A 141 -17.42 -8.73 0.25
C VAL A 141 -16.36 -7.78 -0.31
N ALA A 142 -16.11 -6.67 0.39
CA ALA A 142 -14.98 -5.79 0.13
C ALA A 142 -14.12 -5.63 1.39
N VAL A 143 -12.83 -5.37 1.19
CA VAL A 143 -11.90 -4.95 2.25
C VAL A 143 -11.87 -3.42 2.31
N VAL A 144 -12.00 -2.86 3.50
CA VAL A 144 -11.95 -1.41 3.74
C VAL A 144 -10.96 -1.10 4.86
N TYR A 145 -10.30 0.05 4.78
CA TYR A 145 -9.46 0.56 5.86
C TYR A 145 -10.14 1.74 6.55
N ASP A 146 -10.22 1.67 7.87
CA ASP A 146 -10.69 2.79 8.68
C ASP A 146 -9.63 3.91 8.79
N TYR A 147 -9.97 5.00 9.49
CA TYR A 147 -9.05 6.12 9.68
C TYR A 147 -7.94 5.85 10.70
N ASN A 148 -8.02 4.76 11.47
CA ASN A 148 -6.96 4.30 12.37
C ASN A 148 -5.96 3.36 11.65
N GLY A 149 -6.23 3.00 10.39
CA GLY A 149 -5.36 2.16 9.58
C GLY A 149 -5.67 0.66 9.69
N TYR A 150 -6.79 0.28 10.28
CA TYR A 150 -7.17 -1.14 10.36
C TYR A 150 -8.09 -1.56 9.22
N ALA A 151 -7.81 -2.73 8.68
CA ALA A 151 -8.57 -3.41 7.65
C ALA A 151 -9.78 -4.17 8.22
N GLN A 152 -10.91 -4.10 7.52
CA GLN A 152 -12.19 -4.72 7.88
C GLN A 152 -12.89 -5.27 6.63
N HIS A 153 -13.76 -6.27 6.83
CA HIS A 153 -14.66 -6.76 5.78
C HIS A 153 -16.03 -6.09 5.87
N ILE A 154 -16.56 -5.65 4.73
CA ILE A 154 -17.95 -5.19 4.61
C ILE A 154 -18.73 -5.99 3.57
N ASP A 155 -20.04 -6.09 3.75
CA ASP A 155 -20.97 -6.63 2.75
C ASP A 155 -21.49 -5.55 1.80
N LYS A 156 -22.36 -5.94 0.85
CA LYS A 156 -22.99 -5.03 -0.13
C LYS A 156 -23.99 -4.04 0.47
N SER A 157 -24.32 -4.14 1.76
CA SER A 157 -25.07 -3.10 2.48
C SER A 157 -24.16 -2.06 3.11
N GLY A 158 -22.85 -2.32 3.15
CA GLY A 158 -21.86 -1.50 3.86
C GLY A 158 -21.69 -1.88 5.33
N ALA A 159 -22.39 -2.91 5.80
CA ALA A 159 -22.28 -3.41 7.16
C ALA A 159 -21.01 -4.24 7.33
N LEU A 160 -20.40 -4.19 8.52
CA LEU A 160 -19.28 -5.04 8.87
C LEU A 160 -19.71 -6.50 8.88
N LEU A 161 -18.97 -7.36 8.18
CA LEU A 161 -19.23 -8.80 8.16
C LEU A 161 -18.96 -9.46 9.51
N HIS A 162 -18.03 -8.88 10.28
CA HIS A 162 -17.64 -9.29 11.63
C HIS A 162 -17.05 -8.10 12.41
N GLN A 163 -17.03 -8.16 13.74
CA GLN A 163 -16.53 -7.09 14.62
C GLN A 163 -15.02 -7.18 14.90
N LYS A 164 -14.24 -7.70 13.94
CA LYS A 164 -12.78 -7.84 14.01
C LYS A 164 -12.10 -6.85 13.06
N SER A 165 -10.95 -6.35 13.49
CA SER A 165 -10.09 -5.42 12.76
C SER A 165 -8.68 -6.01 12.69
N PHE A 166 -8.02 -5.86 11.55
CA PHE A 166 -6.70 -6.43 11.29
C PHE A 166 -5.74 -5.37 10.74
N ASN A 167 -4.43 -5.59 10.84
CA ASN A 167 -3.43 -4.70 10.24
C ASN A 167 -3.47 -4.80 8.71
N GLU A 168 -3.62 -6.03 8.20
CA GLU A 168 -3.83 -6.33 6.78
C GLU A 168 -4.90 -7.41 6.63
N LEU A 169 -5.66 -7.36 5.55
CA LEU A 169 -6.76 -8.27 5.28
C LEU A 169 -6.87 -8.51 3.77
N GLY A 170 -6.92 -9.78 3.37
CA GLY A 170 -7.20 -10.19 2.00
C GLY A 170 -8.69 -10.43 1.76
N VAL A 171 -9.12 -10.36 0.50
CA VAL A 171 -10.48 -10.77 0.12
C VAL A 171 -10.68 -12.28 0.33
N PHE A 172 -11.94 -12.70 0.50
CA PHE A 172 -12.25 -14.13 0.59
C PHE A 172 -11.90 -14.88 -0.69
N HIS A 173 -11.19 -15.99 -0.53
CA HIS A 173 -10.88 -16.97 -1.55
C HIS A 173 -11.28 -18.36 -1.04
N LYS A 174 -12.22 -19.02 -1.73
CA LYS A 174 -12.76 -20.35 -1.35
C LYS A 174 -13.27 -20.43 0.10
N GLY A 175 -13.78 -19.33 0.67
CA GLY A 175 -14.37 -19.29 2.01
C GLY A 175 -13.45 -18.80 3.12
N TYR A 176 -12.16 -18.60 2.83
CA TYR A 176 -11.17 -18.10 3.78
C TYR A 176 -10.56 -16.78 3.31
N ALA A 177 -10.02 -15.99 4.22
CA ALA A 177 -9.26 -14.79 3.91
C ALA A 177 -7.90 -14.84 4.62
N THR A 178 -6.89 -14.22 4.02
CA THR A 178 -5.64 -13.93 4.72
C THR A 178 -5.87 -12.73 5.65
N ALA A 179 -5.26 -12.76 6.81
CA ALA A 179 -5.31 -11.67 7.79
C ALA A 179 -3.93 -11.51 8.42
N LYS A 180 -3.67 -10.32 8.97
CA LYS A 180 -2.44 -10.03 9.71
C LYS A 180 -2.75 -9.21 10.94
N ASP A 181 -2.19 -9.61 12.06
CA ASP A 181 -2.20 -8.86 13.31
C ASP A 181 -0.76 -8.47 13.72
N ASN A 182 -0.60 -7.98 14.95
CA ASN A 182 0.71 -7.59 15.47
C ASN A 182 1.68 -8.78 15.63
N GLN A 183 1.18 -10.01 15.65
CA GLN A 183 1.99 -11.21 15.83
C GLN A 183 2.38 -11.84 14.48
N GLY A 184 1.59 -11.66 13.43
CA GLY A 184 1.92 -12.07 12.07
C GLY A 184 0.71 -12.34 11.19
N ALA A 185 0.96 -12.91 10.02
CA ALA A 185 -0.04 -13.29 9.03
C ALA A 185 -0.58 -14.71 9.29
N PHE A 186 -1.87 -14.91 9.00
CA PHE A 186 -2.61 -16.16 9.21
C PHE A 186 -3.89 -16.16 8.35
N HIS A 187 -4.72 -17.20 8.49
CA HIS A 187 -5.99 -17.32 7.79
C HIS A 187 -7.19 -17.22 8.74
N ILE A 188 -8.27 -16.62 8.26
CA ILE A 188 -9.55 -16.48 8.97
C ILE A 188 -10.72 -17.08 8.18
N ASN A 189 -11.77 -17.48 8.91
CA ASN A 189 -13.07 -17.82 8.35
C ASN A 189 -13.92 -16.56 8.08
N LYS A 190 -15.14 -16.73 7.55
CA LYS A 190 -16.08 -15.62 7.26
C LYS A 190 -16.54 -14.83 8.49
N SER A 191 -16.48 -15.43 9.68
CA SER A 191 -16.79 -14.76 10.95
C SER A 191 -15.59 -13.98 11.51
N GLY A 192 -14.44 -13.98 10.82
CA GLY A 192 -13.22 -13.31 11.26
C GLY A 192 -12.42 -14.08 12.31
N GLU A 193 -12.75 -15.36 12.53
CA GLU A 193 -12.04 -16.21 13.48
C GLU A 193 -10.86 -16.88 12.80
N GLN A 194 -9.73 -16.95 13.50
CA GLN A 194 -8.54 -17.63 13.02
C GLN A 194 -8.80 -19.13 12.84
N LEU A 195 -8.21 -19.72 11.80
CA LEU A 195 -8.31 -21.16 11.56
C LEU A 195 -7.33 -21.98 12.41
N TYR A 196 -6.24 -21.35 12.85
CA TYR A 196 -5.16 -21.95 13.64
C TYR A 196 -4.39 -20.84 14.39
N GLU A 197 -3.55 -21.22 15.35
CA GLU A 197 -2.82 -20.27 16.22
C GLU A 197 -1.52 -19.74 15.62
N ASP A 198 -0.86 -20.50 14.74
CA ASP A 198 0.44 -20.12 14.16
C ASP A 198 0.42 -18.77 13.44
N ARG A 199 1.54 -18.04 13.52
CA ARG A 199 1.74 -16.72 12.93
C ARG A 199 2.96 -16.69 12.04
N TYR A 200 2.74 -16.29 10.79
CA TYR A 200 3.74 -16.31 9.73
C TYR A 200 4.19 -14.88 9.39
N LYS A 201 5.33 -14.75 8.70
CA LYS A 201 5.78 -13.49 8.10
C LYS A 201 4.83 -13.07 6.99
N TRP A 202 4.40 -14.03 6.17
CA TRP A 202 3.33 -13.89 5.20
C TRP A 202 2.71 -15.26 4.90
N VAL A 203 1.46 -15.24 4.42
CA VAL A 203 0.73 -16.43 3.95
C VAL A 203 0.10 -16.12 2.59
N GLU A 204 0.11 -17.09 1.68
CA GLU A 204 -0.72 -17.05 0.47
C GLU A 204 -2.13 -17.60 0.76
N PRO A 205 -3.17 -17.20 0.01
CA PRO A 205 -4.49 -17.80 0.12
C PRO A 205 -4.47 -19.32 -0.11
N PHE A 206 -5.43 -20.05 0.45
CA PHE A 206 -5.59 -21.47 0.16
C PHE A 206 -5.96 -21.74 -1.30
N TYR A 207 -5.16 -22.55 -1.98
CA TYR A 207 -5.46 -23.12 -3.28
C TYR A 207 -5.55 -24.64 -3.16
N ASN A 208 -6.77 -25.17 -3.35
CA ASN A 208 -7.05 -26.62 -3.30
C ASN A 208 -6.65 -27.25 -1.96
N GLY A 209 -6.94 -26.56 -0.84
CA GLY A 209 -6.66 -27.06 0.51
C GLY A 209 -5.26 -26.78 1.05
N SER A 210 -4.39 -26.13 0.27
CA SER A 210 -3.00 -25.87 0.64
C SER A 210 -2.63 -24.39 0.51
N ALA A 211 -1.77 -23.90 1.40
CA ALA A 211 -1.20 -22.56 1.34
C ALA A 211 0.32 -22.59 1.49
N PHE A 212 1.01 -21.78 0.69
CA PHE A 212 2.44 -21.52 0.85
C PHE A 212 2.63 -20.40 1.88
N VAL A 213 3.51 -20.62 2.84
CA VAL A 213 3.72 -19.70 3.96
C VAL A 213 5.20 -19.52 4.25
N CYS A 214 5.55 -18.37 4.81
CA CYS A 214 6.91 -18.06 5.25
C CYS A 214 6.92 -17.75 6.74
N LYS A 215 7.75 -18.46 7.50
CA LYS A 215 7.96 -18.19 8.92
C LYS A 215 8.77 -16.91 9.12
N LYS A 216 8.83 -16.42 10.36
CA LYS A 216 9.59 -15.23 10.74
C LYS A 216 11.11 -15.38 10.50
N ASN A 217 11.62 -16.62 10.55
CA ASN A 217 13.01 -16.98 10.26
C ASN A 217 13.28 -17.24 8.76
N ASP A 218 12.37 -16.84 7.88
CA ASP A 218 12.42 -17.02 6.41
C ASP A 218 12.32 -18.46 5.89
N GLU A 219 12.12 -19.47 6.77
CA GLU A 219 11.75 -20.82 6.33
C GLU A 219 10.41 -20.81 5.59
N LYS A 220 10.29 -21.65 4.56
CA LYS A 220 9.11 -21.72 3.70
C LYS A 220 8.49 -23.11 3.72
N LEU A 221 7.18 -23.16 3.89
CA LEU A 221 6.41 -24.37 4.15
C LEU A 221 5.11 -24.38 3.34
N ILE A 222 4.55 -25.57 3.14
CA ILE A 222 3.15 -25.75 2.75
C ILE A 222 2.37 -26.19 4.00
N ILE A 223 1.22 -25.56 4.22
CA ILE A 223 0.27 -25.92 5.28
C ILE A 223 -1.08 -26.28 4.68
N ASP A 224 -1.87 -27.08 5.40
CA ASP A 224 -3.28 -27.31 5.10
C ASP A 224 -4.21 -26.28 5.77
N GLU A 225 -5.52 -26.40 5.53
CA GLU A 225 -6.56 -25.51 6.08
C GLU A 225 -6.68 -25.53 7.61
N GLN A 226 -6.08 -26.52 8.29
CA GLN A 226 -5.98 -26.57 9.76
C GLN A 226 -4.63 -26.05 10.28
N GLY A 227 -3.77 -25.53 9.40
CA GLY A 227 -2.45 -25.02 9.76
C GLY A 227 -1.38 -26.11 9.93
N ARG A 228 -1.70 -27.38 9.64
CA ARG A 228 -0.72 -28.46 9.78
C ARG A 228 0.28 -28.37 8.65
N ILE A 229 1.57 -28.46 8.98
CA ILE A 229 2.66 -28.48 8.00
C ILE A 229 2.58 -29.79 7.22
N THR A 230 2.35 -29.69 5.91
CA THR A 230 2.31 -30.84 5.00
C THR A 230 3.62 -31.04 4.26
N GLN A 231 4.41 -29.96 4.07
CA GLN A 231 5.69 -30.03 3.39
C GLN A 231 6.63 -28.89 3.82
N GLU A 232 7.92 -29.20 3.99
CA GLU A 232 8.99 -28.20 4.07
C GLU A 232 9.56 -27.93 2.67
N ILE A 233 9.69 -26.65 2.31
CA ILE A 233 10.22 -26.23 1.00
C ILE A 233 11.63 -25.66 1.16
N ILE A 234 11.82 -24.77 2.13
CA ILE A 234 13.12 -24.20 2.49
C ILE A 234 13.22 -24.19 4.01
N ASN A 235 14.26 -24.84 4.53
CA ASN A 235 14.53 -24.91 5.97
C ASN A 235 15.93 -24.36 6.31
N GLN A 236 16.31 -24.46 7.58
CA GLN A 236 17.58 -23.97 8.12
C GLN A 236 18.85 -24.55 7.47
N ASP A 237 18.77 -25.69 6.80
CA ASP A 237 19.91 -26.27 6.10
C ASP A 237 20.18 -25.60 4.75
N SER A 238 19.25 -24.79 4.25
CA SER A 238 19.42 -24.05 3.00
C SER A 238 20.47 -22.93 3.16
N PRO A 239 21.43 -22.79 2.22
CA PRO A 239 22.40 -21.69 2.24
C PRO A 239 21.74 -20.29 2.28
N LEU A 240 20.55 -20.15 1.67
CA LEU A 240 19.78 -18.91 1.70
C LEU A 240 19.35 -18.57 3.14
N ILE A 241 18.82 -19.55 3.88
CA ILE A 241 18.35 -19.34 5.25
C ILE A 241 19.53 -19.14 6.19
N GLN A 242 20.60 -19.93 6.06
CA GLN A 242 21.81 -19.74 6.86
C GLN A 242 22.40 -18.33 6.70
N TYR A 243 22.40 -17.79 5.47
CA TYR A 243 22.83 -16.41 5.23
C TYR A 243 21.92 -15.39 5.93
N GLN A 244 20.60 -15.54 5.86
CA GLN A 244 19.66 -14.63 6.53
C GLN A 244 19.77 -14.71 8.06
N LEU A 245 19.87 -15.92 8.61
CA LEU A 245 20.06 -16.13 10.05
C LEU A 245 21.38 -15.53 10.54
N LYS A 246 22.47 -15.73 9.78
CA LYS A 246 23.77 -15.10 10.09
C LYS A 246 23.65 -13.57 10.09
N LYS A 247 22.99 -13.00 9.07
CA LYS A 247 22.77 -11.55 8.98
C LYS A 247 21.93 -11.02 10.15
N HIS A 248 20.88 -11.74 10.54
CA HIS A 248 20.05 -11.37 11.69
C HIS A 248 20.87 -11.39 12.98
N LEU A 249 21.59 -12.48 13.26
CA LEU A 249 22.45 -12.58 14.44
C LEU A 249 23.52 -11.48 14.46
N MET A 250 24.17 -11.20 13.33
CA MET A 250 25.12 -10.09 13.22
C MET A 250 24.48 -8.74 13.59
N GLY A 251 23.21 -8.53 13.22
CA GLY A 251 22.43 -7.35 13.61
C GLY A 251 22.20 -7.26 15.12
N GLU A 252 21.84 -8.37 15.76
CA GLU A 252 21.67 -8.45 17.23
C GLU A 252 22.98 -8.20 17.97
N LEU A 253 24.09 -8.77 17.48
CA LEU A 253 25.43 -8.59 18.07
C LEU A 253 25.88 -7.13 18.09
N VAL A 254 25.44 -6.33 17.13
CA VAL A 254 25.73 -4.89 17.05
C VAL A 254 24.57 -4.02 17.54
N GLY A 255 23.51 -4.62 18.07
CA GLY A 255 22.30 -3.92 18.50
C GLY A 255 22.58 -2.88 19.58
N TYR A 256 23.49 -3.18 20.51
CA TYR A 256 23.86 -2.27 21.59
C TYR A 256 24.46 -0.94 21.11
N TRP A 257 25.14 -0.91 19.96
CA TRP A 257 25.63 0.33 19.37
C TRP A 257 24.49 1.29 19.05
N LYS A 258 23.35 0.78 18.59
CA LYS A 258 22.18 1.62 18.30
C LYS A 258 21.66 2.27 19.57
N THR A 259 21.50 1.50 20.64
CA THR A 259 21.05 2.03 21.94
C THR A 259 21.98 3.13 22.45
N GLN A 260 23.30 2.90 22.43
CA GLN A 260 24.29 3.86 22.91
C GLN A 260 24.33 5.13 22.05
N ILE A 261 24.23 5.01 20.73
CA ILE A 261 24.19 6.17 19.84
C ILE A 261 22.91 6.99 20.04
N ILE A 262 21.74 6.34 20.17
CA ILE A 262 20.48 7.04 20.46
C ILE A 262 20.57 7.75 21.80
N HIS A 263 21.09 7.08 22.84
CA HIS A 263 21.33 7.67 24.15
C HIS A 263 22.16 8.96 24.03
N SER A 264 23.33 8.92 23.38
CA SER A 264 24.16 10.12 23.20
C SER A 264 23.46 11.24 22.42
N ILE A 265 22.67 10.92 21.38
CA ILE A 265 21.92 11.92 20.61
C ILE A 265 20.88 12.64 21.49
N VAL A 266 20.19 11.87 22.32
CA VAL A 266 19.16 12.35 23.24
C VAL A 266 19.77 13.13 24.41
N GLU A 267 20.88 12.65 24.97
CA GLU A 267 21.64 13.32 26.03
C GLU A 267 22.20 14.67 25.57
N LEU A 268 22.69 14.75 24.32
CA LEU A 268 23.11 16.01 23.70
C LEU A 268 21.93 16.92 23.31
N GLU A 269 20.69 16.46 23.51
CA GLU A 269 19.43 17.13 23.20
C GLU A 269 19.38 17.65 21.76
N ILE A 270 19.99 16.94 20.81
CA ILE A 270 20.07 17.39 19.42
C ILE A 270 18.66 17.48 18.82
N LEU A 271 17.80 16.52 19.14
CA LEU A 271 16.42 16.47 18.64
C LEU A 271 15.57 17.60 19.25
N ASP A 272 15.71 17.86 20.57
CA ASP A 272 15.04 18.99 21.24
C ASP A 272 15.48 20.35 20.66
N LYS A 273 16.77 20.49 20.34
CA LYS A 273 17.31 21.69 19.67
C LYS A 273 16.69 21.89 18.28
N ILE A 274 16.56 20.82 17.48
CA ILE A 274 15.87 20.89 16.17
C ILE A 274 14.41 21.32 16.38
N LYS A 275 13.70 20.69 17.31
CA LYS A 275 12.29 20.97 17.59
C LYS A 275 12.04 22.41 18.05
N SER A 276 12.95 22.97 18.84
CA SER A 276 12.90 24.36 19.31
C SER A 276 13.34 25.40 18.26
N GLY A 277 13.58 24.97 17.02
CA GLY A 277 13.86 25.87 15.89
C GLY A 277 15.35 26.10 15.60
N LYS A 278 16.26 25.37 16.26
CA LYS A 278 17.66 25.29 15.84
C LYS A 278 17.76 24.20 14.77
N ASN A 279 17.18 24.45 13.61
CA ASN A 279 16.93 23.44 12.59
C ASN A 279 17.87 23.53 11.37
N THR A 280 18.87 24.40 11.37
CA THR A 280 19.95 24.41 10.35
C THR A 280 21.25 23.89 10.93
N PHE A 281 22.16 23.40 10.08
CA PHE A 281 23.49 22.96 10.50
C PHE A 281 24.21 24.03 11.34
N THR A 282 24.19 25.29 10.89
CA THR A 282 24.83 26.41 11.58
C THR A 282 24.19 26.66 12.94
N SER A 283 22.86 26.74 13.01
CA SER A 283 22.16 26.98 14.29
C SER A 283 22.35 25.84 15.29
N LEU A 284 22.46 24.60 14.83
CA LEU A 284 22.76 23.44 15.68
C LEU A 284 24.19 23.45 16.16
N LEU A 285 25.14 23.82 15.31
CA LEU A 285 26.55 23.93 15.69
C LEU A 285 26.73 24.95 16.80
N GLU A 286 26.09 26.12 16.67
CA GLU A 286 26.08 27.16 17.69
C GLU A 286 25.39 26.70 18.98
N ALA A 287 24.22 26.06 18.89
CA ALA A 287 23.43 25.67 20.05
C ALA A 287 23.99 24.44 20.81
N SER A 288 24.63 23.51 20.11
CA SER A 288 25.18 22.27 20.70
C SER A 288 26.61 22.43 21.21
N GLN A 289 27.35 23.43 20.70
CA GLN A 289 28.78 23.61 20.97
C GLN A 289 29.64 22.38 20.65
N LEU A 290 29.14 21.50 19.77
CA LEU A 290 29.85 20.29 19.36
C LEU A 290 30.94 20.61 18.32
N PRO A 291 32.01 19.79 18.27
CA PRO A 291 32.93 19.83 17.14
C PRO A 291 32.20 19.57 15.83
N THR A 292 32.55 20.33 14.78
CA THR A 292 31.97 20.19 13.44
C THR A 292 31.95 18.74 12.91
N PRO A 293 33.02 17.93 13.07
CA PRO A 293 32.99 16.52 12.63
C PRO A 293 31.95 15.69 13.39
N SER A 294 31.82 15.90 14.71
CA SER A 294 30.86 15.19 15.55
C SER A 294 29.41 15.51 15.17
N LEU A 295 29.09 16.80 15.00
CA LEU A 295 27.74 17.20 14.57
C LEU A 295 27.41 16.67 13.17
N LYS A 296 28.37 16.68 12.23
CA LYS A 296 28.18 16.07 10.90
C LYS A 296 27.83 14.59 11.00
N MET A 297 28.53 13.84 11.84
CA MET A 297 28.27 12.41 12.03
C MET A 297 26.89 12.17 12.67
N ILE A 298 26.54 12.94 13.69
CA ILE A 298 25.21 12.86 14.32
C ILE A 298 24.11 13.13 13.29
N ILE A 299 24.21 14.22 12.52
CA ILE A 299 23.23 14.57 11.48
C ILE A 299 23.13 13.46 10.43
N GLN A 300 24.24 12.84 10.03
CA GLN A 300 24.20 11.68 9.12
C GLN A 300 23.47 10.49 9.73
N VAL A 301 23.73 10.16 10.99
CA VAL A 301 23.05 9.06 11.69
C VAL A 301 21.55 9.31 11.78
N ILE A 302 21.11 10.47 12.28
CA ILE A 302 19.68 10.77 12.43
C ILE A 302 18.94 10.88 11.10
N LYS A 303 19.66 11.12 9.98
CA LYS A 303 19.10 10.98 8.62
C LYS A 303 18.99 9.51 8.19
N ILE A 304 20.06 8.72 8.37
CA ILE A 304 20.08 7.31 7.97
C ILE A 304 19.05 6.50 8.77
N TRP A 305 18.81 6.87 10.02
CA TRP A 305 17.82 6.23 10.89
C TRP A 305 16.45 6.89 10.83
N ASP A 306 16.25 7.82 9.90
CA ASP A 306 14.96 8.43 9.62
C ASP A 306 14.32 9.04 10.87
N PHE A 307 15.07 9.87 11.60
CA PHE A 307 14.53 10.71 12.67
C PHE A 307 14.20 12.11 12.17
N ILE A 308 14.85 12.54 11.09
CA ILE A 308 14.66 13.86 10.47
C ILE A 308 14.53 13.78 8.96
N GLU A 309 13.76 14.71 8.41
CA GLU A 309 13.76 15.07 7.00
C GLU A 309 14.52 16.39 6.80
N GLU A 310 15.25 16.54 5.69
CA GLU A 310 15.86 17.81 5.31
C GLU A 310 15.11 18.45 4.14
N LYS A 311 14.65 19.69 4.31
CA LYS A 311 13.98 20.48 3.26
C LYS A 311 14.58 21.87 3.23
N ASN A 312 15.04 22.31 2.06
CA ASN A 312 15.63 23.63 1.85
C ASN A 312 16.77 24.01 2.84
N GLY A 313 17.55 23.01 3.28
CA GLY A 313 18.64 23.21 4.24
C GLY A 313 18.22 23.27 5.72
N GLU A 314 16.94 23.04 6.02
CA GLU A 314 16.40 22.91 7.36
C GLU A 314 16.01 21.46 7.68
N TYR A 315 16.16 21.07 8.94
CA TYR A 315 15.86 19.75 9.49
C TYR A 315 14.51 19.76 10.21
N TYR A 316 13.69 18.75 9.95
CA TYR A 316 12.38 18.60 10.56
C TYR A 316 12.27 17.21 11.17
N LEU A 317 11.89 17.12 12.44
CA LEU A 317 11.66 15.83 13.08
C LEU A 317 10.45 15.15 12.42
N ASN A 318 10.58 13.85 12.13
CA ASN A 318 9.41 13.00 11.91
C ASN A 318 8.94 12.39 13.23
N TYR A 319 7.97 11.49 13.20
CA TYR A 319 7.44 10.86 14.43
C TYR A 319 8.52 10.15 15.28
N LEU A 320 9.49 9.48 14.64
CA LEU A 320 10.57 8.77 15.35
C LEU A 320 11.55 9.73 16.03
N GLY A 321 11.88 10.85 15.38
CA GLY A 321 12.69 11.90 16.02
C GLY A 321 11.92 12.60 17.13
N ASP A 322 10.64 12.92 16.89
CA ASP A 322 9.81 13.69 17.81
C ASP A 322 9.50 12.92 19.10
N ILE A 323 9.22 11.62 19.03
CA ILE A 323 8.97 10.79 20.22
C ILE A 323 10.19 10.72 21.15
N LEU A 324 11.39 11.08 20.70
CA LEU A 324 12.60 11.13 21.52
C LEU A 324 12.88 12.53 22.11
N THR A 325 11.96 13.48 21.96
CA THR A 325 12.05 14.83 22.56
C THR A 325 11.30 14.93 23.90
N GLU A 326 11.67 15.91 24.72
CA GLU A 326 11.13 16.14 26.06
C GLU A 326 9.62 16.39 26.08
N ASP A 327 9.14 17.21 25.16
CA ASP A 327 7.78 17.76 25.13
C ASP A 327 6.79 16.88 24.35
N HIS A 328 7.24 15.74 23.78
CA HIS A 328 6.32 14.78 23.19
C HIS A 328 5.49 14.06 24.28
N SER A 329 4.16 14.09 24.16
CA SER A 329 3.22 13.54 25.16
C SER A 329 3.43 12.07 25.54
N LYS A 330 4.07 11.28 24.66
CA LYS A 330 4.44 9.88 24.89
C LYS A 330 5.95 9.69 24.73
N SER A 331 6.74 10.63 25.23
CA SER A 331 8.18 10.65 25.03
C SER A 331 8.86 9.35 25.48
N LEU A 332 9.81 8.89 24.66
CA LEU A 332 10.75 7.82 24.97
C LEU A 332 12.15 8.36 25.31
N LYS A 333 12.32 9.69 25.43
CA LYS A 333 13.58 10.34 25.82
C LYS A 333 14.18 9.72 27.07
N TYR A 334 13.40 9.67 28.15
CA TYR A 334 13.86 9.11 29.42
C TYR A 334 14.14 7.61 29.35
N ALA A 335 13.38 6.86 28.55
CA ALA A 335 13.69 5.46 28.31
C ALA A 335 15.05 5.32 27.61
N ALA A 336 15.33 6.12 26.60
CA ALA A 336 16.63 6.13 25.92
C ALA A 336 17.79 6.53 26.85
N LEU A 337 17.60 7.52 27.72
CA LEU A 337 18.58 7.92 28.73
C LEU A 337 18.87 6.78 29.72
N MET A 338 17.82 6.25 30.36
CA MET A 338 17.94 5.18 31.37
C MET A 338 18.49 3.88 30.79
N TRP A 339 18.10 3.51 29.57
CA TRP A 339 18.54 2.27 28.92
C TRP A 339 19.98 2.33 28.42
N GLY A 340 20.48 3.53 28.07
CA GLY A 340 21.86 3.73 27.66
C GLY A 340 22.85 3.82 28.82
N GLU A 341 22.39 4.16 30.02
CA GLU A 341 23.26 4.37 31.19
C GLU A 341 22.99 3.33 32.30
N GLU A 342 22.04 3.59 33.20
CA GLU A 342 21.83 2.78 34.40
C GLU A 342 21.51 1.31 34.08
N HIS A 343 20.55 1.07 33.19
CA HIS A 343 20.19 -0.31 32.84
C HIS A 343 21.33 -1.00 32.08
N TYR A 344 22.09 -0.27 31.27
CA TYR A 344 23.23 -0.83 30.56
C TYR A 344 24.31 -1.29 31.55
N GLN A 345 24.62 -0.47 32.56
CA GLN A 345 25.52 -0.85 33.65
C GLN A 345 24.97 -2.06 34.40
N ASN A 346 23.68 -2.08 34.75
CA ASN A 346 23.08 -3.19 35.48
C ASN A 346 23.11 -4.52 34.71
N MET A 347 23.01 -4.49 33.38
CA MET A 347 23.11 -5.68 32.54
C MET A 347 24.53 -6.29 32.54
N THR A 348 25.57 -5.54 32.94
CA THR A 348 26.92 -6.11 33.11
C THR A 348 27.01 -7.09 34.30
N TYR A 349 26.10 -6.97 35.27
CA TYR A 349 26.01 -7.90 36.41
C TYR A 349 25.46 -9.28 36.05
N LEU A 350 24.93 -9.49 34.83
CA LEU A 350 24.50 -10.82 34.36
C LEU A 350 25.64 -11.85 34.34
N THR A 351 26.88 -11.39 34.36
CA THR A 351 28.08 -12.23 34.41
C THR A 351 28.74 -12.29 35.79
N GLU A 352 28.18 -11.62 36.79
CA GLU A 352 28.63 -11.74 38.18
C GLU A 352 27.98 -12.96 38.86
N PRO A 353 28.73 -13.73 39.68
CA PRO A 353 28.28 -15.02 40.22
C PRO A 353 27.07 -14.97 41.17
#